data_AF-A0A2Z6MYF9-F1
#
_entry.id   AF-A0A2Z6MYF9-F1
#
_cell.length_a   1.000
_cell.length_b   1.000
_cell.length_c   1.000
_cell.angle_alpha   90.00
_cell.angle_beta   90.00
_cell.angle_gamma   90.00
#
_symmetry.space_group_name_H-M   'P 1'
#
loop_
_entity.id
_entity.type
_entity.pdbx_description
1 polymer ?
#
loop_
_entity_poly.entity_id
_entity_poly.type
_entity_poly.pdbx_seq_one_letter_code
_entity_poly.pdbx_strand_id
1 'polypeptide(L)'
;MHKNKKTFHWEDSTDTEAIDIAFGRRNGKARQNWINNFVGGKDHASPRYLTTKLNSITRCLFRNVDDELLEYVNEDGSLLNQNVIPMVLVNGSRGTGVGWSSRVPKYNPTEIIKNIRRKFKDLPVEEMTPWYKGFNGTVEKYEAEDKRGYFTYGLVDYNKKEGTCHIKELPVGKCIEGYHKFLKSRSIGTEKNDYNPLIQKFEKTGDAKKVGFRVTFNPDHAPHDIKDVIEKLDLKTKISIDNMHLYNTRGQIEKFHSAEKILEDFYTIRLHWYDSRKAKMLSNLESCCEELTNTIAFVRLVKKLNFDFLTKNSKDLQTYFKNLSVDAVRPEEQVGCDYGIYQSLLSLPLSTFFDESLEKLEAKQSETKAEMDALSKKTNIDLWEDDLKAFQTEWDKEEESSKSNVMAQQENQVEEEDILQREVALEEITLQGPL
;
A
#
# COMPACT_ATOMS: atom_id res chain seq x y z
N MET A 1 -45.08 21.76 2.83
CA MET A 1 -44.60 21.24 1.51
C MET A 1 -44.22 22.44 0.64
N HIS A 2 -43.18 22.31 -0.20
CA HIS A 2 -42.59 23.33 -1.10
C HIS A 2 -41.55 24.30 -0.51
N LYS A 3 -40.31 23.81 -0.27
CA LYS A 3 -39.12 24.68 -0.09
C LYS A 3 -37.96 24.43 -1.06
N ASN A 4 -38.16 23.62 -2.10
CA ASN A 4 -37.12 23.32 -3.11
C ASN A 4 -37.66 23.38 -4.54
N LYS A 5 -38.32 24.48 -4.94
CA LYS A 5 -38.63 24.71 -6.35
C LYS A 5 -37.67 25.80 -6.86
N LYS A 6 -36.56 25.39 -7.47
CA LYS A 6 -35.68 26.31 -8.20
C LYS A 6 -36.38 26.69 -9.50
N THR A 7 -36.78 27.95 -9.63
CA THR A 7 -37.28 28.53 -10.88
C THR A 7 -36.09 28.99 -11.71
N PHE A 8 -35.97 28.46 -12.92
CA PHE A 8 -34.96 28.88 -13.89
C PHE A 8 -35.52 30.05 -14.71
N HIS A 9 -34.73 31.11 -14.84
CA HIS A 9 -35.01 32.22 -15.74
C HIS A 9 -34.33 31.90 -17.08
N TRP A 10 -35.09 31.99 -18.15
CA TRP A 10 -34.67 31.65 -19.51
C TRP A 10 -34.32 32.94 -20.24
N GLU A 11 -33.10 33.07 -20.77
CA GLU A 11 -32.71 34.27 -21.53
C GLU A 11 -32.58 33.98 -23.04
N ASP A 12 -32.15 32.79 -23.47
CA ASP A 12 -32.14 32.44 -24.90
C ASP A 12 -32.21 30.92 -25.22
N SER A 13 -32.17 30.57 -26.51
CA SER A 13 -32.23 29.19 -27.00
C SER A 13 -30.98 28.36 -26.65
N THR A 14 -29.88 29.00 -26.21
CA THR A 14 -28.63 28.32 -25.83
C THR A 14 -28.69 27.79 -24.39
N ASP A 15 -29.52 28.38 -23.53
CA ASP A 15 -29.82 27.85 -22.18
C ASP A 15 -30.41 26.45 -22.21
N THR A 16 -31.16 26.14 -23.27
CA THR A 16 -31.75 24.82 -23.48
C THR A 16 -30.66 23.78 -23.77
N GLU A 17 -29.66 24.13 -24.58
CA GLU A 17 -28.51 23.25 -24.86
C GLU A 17 -27.60 23.07 -23.64
N ALA A 18 -27.38 24.11 -22.84
CA ALA A 18 -26.58 24.04 -21.62
C ALA A 18 -27.19 23.10 -20.56
N ILE A 19 -28.52 23.13 -20.41
CA ILE A 19 -29.27 22.24 -19.50
C ILE A 19 -29.29 20.81 -20.05
N ASP A 20 -29.47 20.62 -21.35
CA ASP A 20 -29.50 19.29 -21.96
C ASP A 20 -28.11 18.63 -21.97
N ILE A 21 -27.04 19.43 -22.05
CA ILE A 21 -25.70 18.96 -21.71
C ILE A 21 -25.68 18.60 -20.23
N ALA A 22 -25.97 19.51 -19.30
CA ALA A 22 -25.80 19.29 -17.85
C ALA A 22 -26.62 18.10 -17.30
N PHE A 23 -27.84 17.87 -17.80
CA PHE A 23 -28.81 16.92 -17.23
C PHE A 23 -29.39 15.91 -18.24
N GLY A 24 -29.02 15.97 -19.52
CA GLY A 24 -29.55 15.07 -20.55
C GLY A 24 -29.03 13.63 -20.43
N ARG A 25 -29.96 12.67 -20.34
CA ARG A 25 -29.65 11.22 -20.25
C ARG A 25 -28.99 10.64 -21.51
N ARG A 26 -29.07 11.30 -22.66
CA ARG A 26 -28.56 10.79 -23.95
C ARG A 26 -27.04 10.84 -24.08
N ASN A 27 -26.37 11.76 -23.39
CA ASN A 27 -24.92 11.95 -23.47
C ASN A 27 -24.16 11.45 -22.23
N GLY A 28 -24.81 10.69 -21.34
CA GLY A 28 -24.18 10.10 -20.16
C GLY A 28 -22.95 9.25 -20.52
N LYS A 29 -23.02 8.48 -21.60
CA LYS A 29 -21.91 7.67 -22.12
C LYS A 29 -20.76 8.52 -22.69
N ALA A 30 -21.06 9.62 -23.37
CA ALA A 30 -20.06 10.54 -23.91
C ALA A 30 -19.34 11.32 -22.79
N ARG A 31 -20.08 11.75 -21.76
CA ARG A 31 -19.51 12.36 -20.54
C ARG A 31 -18.73 11.34 -19.72
N GLN A 32 -19.24 10.12 -19.56
CA GLN A 32 -18.52 9.02 -18.92
C GLN A 32 -17.23 8.74 -19.68
N ASN A 33 -17.26 8.60 -21.00
CA ASN A 33 -16.08 8.38 -21.84
C ASN A 33 -15.10 9.56 -21.80
N TRP A 34 -15.62 10.80 -21.79
CA TRP A 34 -14.80 11.99 -21.61
C TRP A 34 -14.09 11.94 -20.25
N ILE A 35 -14.81 11.81 -19.13
CA ILE A 35 -14.23 11.67 -17.79
C ILE A 35 -13.30 10.44 -17.68
N ASN A 36 -13.65 9.32 -18.30
CA ASN A 36 -12.89 8.07 -18.29
C ASN A 36 -11.51 8.24 -18.96
N ASN A 37 -11.41 9.10 -19.97
CA ASN A 37 -10.18 9.38 -20.70
C ASN A 37 -9.17 10.25 -19.93
N PHE A 38 -9.53 10.80 -18.77
CA PHE A 38 -8.66 11.65 -17.93
C PHE A 38 -8.27 11.00 -16.60
N VAL A 39 -8.63 9.72 -16.36
CA VAL A 39 -8.35 9.03 -15.10
C VAL A 39 -7.33 7.92 -15.34
N GLY A 40 -6.14 8.07 -14.76
CA GLY A 40 -5.10 7.04 -14.82
C GLY A 40 -5.60 5.69 -14.28
N GLY A 41 -5.26 4.60 -14.97
CA GLY A 41 -5.62 3.24 -14.59
C GLY A 41 -6.97 2.75 -15.11
N LYS A 42 -7.66 3.48 -15.99
CA LYS A 42 -8.87 3.01 -16.71
C LYS A 42 -8.57 2.37 -18.07
N ASP A 43 -7.31 2.39 -18.46
CA ASP A 43 -6.70 1.74 -19.62
C ASP A 43 -6.28 0.28 -19.34
N HIS A 44 -6.65 -0.28 -18.17
CA HIS A 44 -6.36 -1.66 -17.82
C HIS A 44 -7.09 -2.66 -18.75
N ALA A 45 -6.43 -3.77 -19.07
CA ALA A 45 -7.06 -4.87 -19.78
C ALA A 45 -8.16 -5.54 -18.93
N SER A 46 -9.04 -6.31 -19.58
CA SER A 46 -10.07 -7.08 -18.86
C SER A 46 -9.44 -7.96 -17.78
N PRO A 47 -10.01 -8.04 -16.55
CA PRO A 47 -9.43 -8.79 -15.43
C PRO A 47 -9.08 -10.26 -15.75
N ARG A 48 -9.81 -10.88 -16.69
CA ARG A 48 -9.55 -12.26 -17.14
C ARG A 48 -8.19 -12.46 -17.81
N TYR A 49 -7.56 -11.39 -18.28
CA TYR A 49 -6.24 -11.40 -18.93
C TYR A 49 -5.13 -10.89 -18.01
N LEU A 50 -5.49 -10.52 -16.77
CA LEU A 50 -4.55 -9.99 -15.80
C LEU A 50 -4.21 -11.08 -14.79
N THR A 51 -2.94 -11.16 -14.41
CA THR A 51 -2.48 -11.96 -13.29
C THR A 51 -2.00 -11.02 -12.18
N THR A 52 -2.14 -11.45 -10.93
CA THR A 52 -1.68 -10.70 -9.77
C THR A 52 -0.90 -11.64 -8.85
N LYS A 53 0.09 -11.09 -8.16
CA LYS A 53 0.86 -11.77 -7.11
C LYS A 53 1.06 -10.80 -5.96
N LEU A 54 1.15 -11.32 -4.74
CA LEU A 54 1.53 -10.49 -3.60
C LEU A 54 2.97 -9.99 -3.78
N ASN A 55 3.18 -8.72 -3.47
CA ASN A 55 4.52 -8.15 -3.39
C ASN A 55 5.24 -8.72 -2.15
N SER A 56 6.55 -8.97 -2.24
CA SER A 56 7.36 -9.51 -1.13
C SER A 56 7.20 -8.68 0.14
N ILE A 57 7.10 -7.35 -0.01
CA ILE A 57 6.92 -6.40 1.09
C ILE A 57 5.62 -6.62 1.90
N THR A 58 4.62 -7.27 1.31
CA THR A 58 3.31 -7.50 1.95
C THR A 58 3.47 -8.29 3.24
N ARG A 59 4.36 -9.28 3.30
CA ARG A 59 4.60 -10.09 4.52
C ARG A 59 5.49 -9.42 5.56
N CYS A 60 6.11 -8.29 5.21
CA CYS A 60 6.72 -7.40 6.20
C CYS A 60 5.67 -6.45 6.82
N LEU A 61 4.64 -6.07 6.06
CA LEU A 61 3.53 -5.24 6.55
C LEU A 61 2.50 -6.02 7.38
N PHE A 62 2.20 -7.25 6.96
CA PHE A 62 1.26 -8.17 7.59
C PHE A 62 2.03 -9.40 8.06
N ARG A 63 2.38 -9.42 9.35
CA ARG A 63 3.20 -10.49 9.93
C ARG A 63 2.33 -11.70 10.17
N ASN A 64 2.76 -12.88 9.70
CA ASN A 64 2.01 -14.14 9.88
C ASN A 64 1.71 -14.47 11.34
N VAL A 65 2.56 -13.99 12.27
CA VAL A 65 2.37 -14.21 13.71
C VAL A 65 1.14 -13.46 14.23
N ASP A 66 0.76 -12.36 13.57
CA ASP A 66 -0.43 -11.60 13.95
C ASP A 66 -1.71 -12.29 13.43
N ASP A 67 -1.64 -13.15 12.41
CA ASP A 67 -2.80 -13.83 11.81
C ASP A 67 -3.56 -14.67 12.86
N GLU A 68 -2.86 -15.25 13.85
CA GLU A 68 -3.47 -16.02 14.95
C GLU A 68 -4.24 -15.16 15.95
N LEU A 69 -4.00 -13.85 15.97
CA LEU A 69 -4.72 -12.90 16.82
C LEU A 69 -6.03 -12.44 16.17
N LEU A 70 -6.31 -12.84 14.93
CA LEU A 70 -7.50 -12.44 14.20
C LEU A 70 -8.73 -13.21 14.69
N GLU A 71 -9.75 -12.47 15.13
CA GLU A 71 -11.10 -13.00 15.26
C GLU A 71 -11.81 -12.91 13.91
N TYR A 72 -12.02 -14.06 13.28
CA TYR A 72 -12.80 -14.15 12.04
C TYR A 72 -14.28 -13.98 12.36
N VAL A 73 -14.81 -12.76 12.17
CA VAL A 73 -16.25 -12.49 12.29
C VAL A 73 -16.90 -12.72 10.93
N ASN A 74 -17.82 -13.68 10.86
CA ASN A 74 -18.27 -14.26 9.60
C ASN A 74 -19.14 -13.38 8.70
N GLU A 75 -19.69 -12.23 9.10
CA GLU A 75 -20.72 -11.59 8.26
C GLU A 75 -20.66 -10.07 8.02
N ASP A 76 -20.14 -9.17 8.89
CA ASP A 76 -20.13 -7.72 8.56
C ASP A 76 -19.13 -6.85 9.38
N GLY A 77 -18.14 -7.46 10.04
CA GLY A 77 -17.29 -6.79 11.04
C GLY A 77 -15.80 -6.78 10.69
N SER A 78 -15.21 -5.58 10.69
CA SER A 78 -13.86 -5.22 10.26
C SER A 78 -12.73 -6.08 10.82
N LEU A 79 -11.93 -6.68 9.91
CA LEU A 79 -10.55 -7.07 10.20
C LEU A 79 -9.81 -5.82 10.71
N LEU A 80 -9.55 -5.78 12.03
CA LEU A 80 -8.85 -4.67 12.65
C LEU A 80 -7.41 -4.65 12.10
N ASN A 81 -7.03 -3.52 11.48
CA ASN A 81 -5.80 -3.37 10.71
C ASN A 81 -4.53 -3.80 11.46
N GLN A 82 -3.99 -4.97 11.12
CA GLN A 82 -2.72 -5.52 11.65
C GLN A 82 -1.47 -5.01 10.92
N ASN A 83 -1.55 -3.82 10.35
CA ASN A 83 -0.42 -3.28 9.60
C ASN A 83 0.70 -2.90 10.58
N VAL A 84 1.96 -3.09 10.18
CA VAL A 84 3.11 -2.56 10.92
C VAL A 84 3.15 -1.02 10.89
N ILE A 85 2.62 -0.40 9.84
CA ILE A 85 2.49 1.06 9.64
C ILE A 85 1.08 1.43 9.17
N PRO A 86 0.58 2.67 9.40
CA PRO A 86 -0.78 3.05 9.01
C PRO A 86 -0.94 3.14 7.48
N MET A 87 -1.40 2.05 6.86
CA MET A 87 -1.58 1.95 5.40
C MET A 87 -2.56 2.96 4.82
N VAL A 88 -3.49 3.49 5.64
CA VAL A 88 -4.41 4.57 5.25
C VAL A 88 -3.65 5.87 4.91
N LEU A 89 -2.51 6.13 5.55
CA LEU A 89 -1.64 7.26 5.25
C LEU A 89 -0.68 6.94 4.09
N VAL A 90 -0.19 5.71 4.00
CA VAL A 90 0.72 5.28 2.92
C VAL A 90 0.04 5.33 1.56
N ASN A 91 -1.10 4.65 1.43
CA ASN A 91 -1.83 4.54 0.16
C ASN A 91 -2.86 5.65 -0.05
N GLY A 92 -3.11 6.44 0.99
CA GLY A 92 -4.25 7.35 1.04
C GLY A 92 -5.57 6.57 1.09
N SER A 93 -6.67 7.31 1.12
CA SER A 93 -8.02 6.75 1.06
C SER A 93 -8.94 7.68 0.29
N ARG A 94 -9.85 7.10 -0.49
CA ARG A 94 -10.91 7.84 -1.17
C ARG A 94 -12.19 7.02 -1.11
N GLY A 95 -13.19 7.54 -0.40
CA GLY A 95 -14.47 6.89 -0.22
C GLY A 95 -15.62 7.88 -0.35
N THR A 96 -16.76 7.41 -0.84
CA THR A 96 -18.02 8.16 -0.83
C THR A 96 -19.12 7.20 -0.41
N GLY A 97 -19.76 7.51 0.71
CA GLY A 97 -20.90 6.77 1.24
C GLY A 97 -22.14 7.65 1.29
N VAL A 98 -23.20 7.13 1.88
CA VAL A 98 -24.42 7.89 2.12
C VAL A 98 -24.17 8.87 3.26
N GLY A 99 -24.16 10.17 2.97
CA GLY A 99 -23.98 11.22 3.99
C GLY A 99 -22.53 11.61 4.30
N TRP A 100 -21.54 10.77 3.95
CA TRP A 100 -20.12 11.05 4.18
C TRP A 100 -19.28 10.89 2.91
N SER A 101 -18.22 11.67 2.82
CA SER A 101 -17.12 11.44 1.89
C SER A 101 -15.81 11.55 2.64
N SER A 102 -14.81 10.80 2.21
CA SER A 102 -13.48 10.80 2.82
C SER A 102 -12.41 10.87 1.75
N ARG A 103 -11.41 11.72 1.99
CA ARG A 103 -10.21 11.83 1.18
C ARG A 103 -9.01 12.05 2.09
N VAL A 104 -8.16 11.03 2.18
CA VAL A 104 -6.87 11.06 2.86
C VAL A 104 -5.77 11.07 1.79
N PRO A 105 -4.85 12.04 1.77
CA PRO A 105 -3.72 12.04 0.84
C PRO A 105 -2.71 10.95 1.19
N LYS A 106 -1.72 10.75 0.32
CA LYS A 106 -0.65 9.78 0.52
C LYS A 106 0.53 10.44 1.23
N TYR A 107 1.24 9.68 2.05
CA TYR A 107 2.40 10.11 2.81
C TYR A 107 3.57 9.15 2.64
N ASN A 108 4.78 9.64 2.88
CA ASN A 108 5.99 8.86 2.73
C ASN A 108 6.11 7.80 3.84
N PRO A 109 6.23 6.49 3.51
CA PRO A 109 6.45 5.44 4.50
C PRO A 109 7.64 5.73 5.43
N THR A 110 8.72 6.30 4.90
CA THR A 110 9.93 6.60 5.68
C THR A 110 9.68 7.69 6.73
N GLU A 111 8.89 8.72 6.40
CA GLU A 111 8.48 9.76 7.37
C GLU A 111 7.54 9.19 8.44
N ILE A 112 6.61 8.33 8.03
CA ILE A 112 5.71 7.62 8.95
C ILE A 112 6.52 6.79 9.95
N ILE A 113 7.49 5.99 9.48
CA ILE A 113 8.37 5.18 10.34
C ILE A 113 9.19 6.07 11.27
N LYS A 114 9.73 7.19 10.76
CA LYS A 114 10.46 8.17 11.58
C LYS A 114 9.59 8.69 12.72
N ASN A 115 8.34 9.03 12.45
CA ASN A 115 7.41 9.51 13.48
C ASN A 115 6.99 8.41 14.47
N ILE A 116 6.83 7.16 14.04
CA ILE A 116 6.61 6.01 14.95
C ILE A 116 7.82 5.84 15.88
N ARG A 117 9.04 5.91 15.34
CA ARG A 117 10.28 5.85 16.14
C ARG A 117 10.43 7.02 17.11
N ARG A 118 9.89 8.20 16.78
CA ARG A 118 9.81 9.34 17.71
C ARG A 118 8.86 9.01 18.87
N LYS A 119 7.71 8.39 18.58
CA LYS A 119 6.77 7.94 19.62
C LYS A 119 7.35 6.89 20.56
N PHE A 120 8.21 5.98 20.08
CA PHE A 120 8.94 5.04 20.96
C PHE A 120 9.82 5.74 22.01
N LYS A 121 10.24 6.98 21.74
CA LYS A 121 11.07 7.81 22.62
C LYS A 121 10.25 8.88 23.34
N ASP A 122 8.92 8.77 23.31
CA ASP A 122 7.98 9.77 23.85
C ASP A 122 8.17 11.19 23.27
N LEU A 123 8.73 11.30 22.07
CA LEU A 123 8.90 12.57 21.37
C LEU A 123 7.63 12.92 20.59
N PRO A 124 7.31 14.23 20.44
CA PRO A 124 6.18 14.66 19.63
C PRO A 124 6.41 14.31 18.15
N VAL A 125 5.32 13.98 17.46
CA VAL A 125 5.31 13.70 16.02
C VAL A 125 5.59 14.97 15.22
N GLU A 126 6.40 14.83 14.17
CA GLU A 126 6.65 15.91 13.21
C GLU A 126 5.52 15.98 12.18
N GLU A 127 5.20 17.19 11.71
CA GLU A 127 4.21 17.40 10.64
C GLU A 127 4.68 16.71 9.36
N MET A 128 3.80 15.91 8.75
CA MET A 128 4.08 15.18 7.52
C MET A 128 3.50 15.89 6.31
N THR A 129 4.22 15.87 5.20
CA THR A 129 3.75 16.45 3.93
C THR A 129 3.29 15.36 2.96
N PRO A 130 2.22 15.58 2.17
CA PRO A 130 1.78 14.62 1.19
C PRO A 130 2.88 14.27 0.19
N TRP A 131 3.05 12.98 -0.05
CA TRP A 131 4.11 12.45 -0.89
C TRP A 131 3.57 11.35 -1.79
N TYR A 132 4.06 11.32 -3.03
CA TYR A 132 3.62 10.39 -4.06
C TYR A 132 4.85 9.74 -4.71
N LYS A 133 4.97 8.41 -4.61
CA LYS A 133 6.09 7.63 -5.19
C LYS A 133 6.25 7.96 -6.68
N GLY A 134 7.46 8.38 -7.06
CA GLY A 134 7.84 8.70 -8.44
C GLY A 134 7.48 10.11 -8.93
N PHE A 135 6.81 10.94 -8.11
CA PHE A 135 6.51 12.33 -8.44
C PHE A 135 7.72 13.22 -8.14
N ASN A 136 8.19 13.95 -9.16
CA ASN A 136 9.37 14.83 -9.04
C ASN A 136 9.03 16.32 -8.98
N GLY A 137 7.74 16.66 -8.93
CA GLY A 137 7.28 18.03 -8.79
C GLY A 137 7.37 18.54 -7.35
N THR A 138 6.92 19.78 -7.13
CA THR A 138 6.94 20.40 -5.79
C THR A 138 5.58 20.28 -5.11
N VAL A 139 5.60 20.10 -3.78
CA VAL A 139 4.42 20.09 -2.92
C VAL A 139 4.56 21.25 -1.94
N GLU A 140 3.67 22.23 -2.02
CA GLU A 140 3.69 23.40 -1.15
C GLU A 140 2.43 23.44 -0.29
N LYS A 141 2.61 23.70 1.00
CA LYS A 141 1.49 23.90 1.92
C LYS A 141 0.82 25.25 1.65
N TYR A 142 -0.51 25.29 1.69
CA TYR A 142 -1.24 26.54 1.73
C TYR A 142 -2.25 26.50 2.89
N GLU A 143 -2.34 27.63 3.58
CA GLU A 143 -3.33 27.87 4.62
C GLU A 143 -4.09 29.14 4.23
N ALA A 144 -5.39 28.99 3.98
CA ALA A 144 -6.34 30.10 3.88
C ALA A 144 -7.24 30.06 5.13
N GLU A 145 -7.89 31.18 5.47
CA GLU A 145 -8.62 31.42 6.73
C GLU A 145 -9.44 30.20 7.23
N ASP A 146 -10.12 29.48 6.34
CA ASP A 146 -10.92 28.27 6.67
C ASP A 146 -10.49 26.98 5.92
N LYS A 147 -9.38 26.98 5.20
CA LYS A 147 -8.99 25.83 4.35
C LYS A 147 -7.50 25.54 4.43
N ARG A 148 -7.18 24.30 4.81
CA ARG A 148 -5.83 23.77 4.80
C ARG A 148 -5.67 22.77 3.67
N GLY A 149 -4.48 22.74 3.10
CA GLY A 149 -4.10 21.72 2.14
C GLY A 149 -2.77 21.99 1.49
N TYR A 150 -2.58 21.35 0.33
CA TYR A 150 -1.33 21.41 -0.41
C TYR A 150 -1.61 21.72 -1.88
N PHE A 151 -0.70 22.43 -2.52
CA PHE A 151 -0.62 22.53 -3.97
C PHE A 151 0.49 21.62 -4.47
N THR A 152 0.18 20.85 -5.51
CA THR A 152 1.18 20.11 -6.27
C THR A 152 1.43 20.83 -7.58
N TYR A 153 2.70 21.02 -7.92
CA TYR A 153 3.12 21.67 -9.15
C TYR A 153 3.87 20.69 -10.04
N GLY A 154 3.60 20.74 -11.34
CA GLY A 154 4.42 20.07 -12.34
C GLY A 154 5.82 20.69 -12.44
N LEU A 155 6.74 19.97 -13.08
CA LEU A 155 8.08 20.44 -13.39
C LEU A 155 8.08 20.97 -14.83
N VAL A 156 8.44 22.25 -15.00
CA VAL A 156 8.45 22.91 -16.31
C VAL A 156 9.69 23.77 -16.47
N ASP A 157 10.34 23.66 -17.62
CA ASP A 157 11.41 24.57 -18.05
C ASP A 157 10.85 25.53 -19.09
N TYR A 158 10.89 26.83 -18.82
CA TYR A 158 10.36 27.85 -19.73
C TYR A 158 11.48 28.69 -20.35
N ASN A 159 11.58 28.69 -21.68
CA ASN A 159 12.48 29.54 -22.44
C ASN A 159 11.74 30.79 -22.95
N LYS A 160 11.94 31.91 -22.25
CA LYS A 160 11.30 33.19 -22.57
C LYS A 160 11.67 33.75 -23.95
N LYS A 161 12.87 33.47 -24.46
CA LYS A 161 13.36 34.04 -25.74
C LYS A 161 12.68 33.42 -26.95
N GLU A 162 12.34 32.14 -26.85
CA GLU A 162 11.75 31.37 -27.94
C GLU A 162 10.23 31.18 -27.80
N GLY A 163 9.66 31.56 -26.63
CA GLY A 163 8.25 31.29 -26.35
C GLY A 163 7.96 29.80 -26.28
N THR A 164 8.93 28.99 -25.85
CA THR A 164 8.82 27.53 -25.75
C THR A 164 8.90 27.07 -24.30
N CYS A 165 8.11 26.07 -23.91
CA CYS A 165 8.26 25.40 -22.63
C CYS A 165 8.37 23.89 -22.79
N HIS A 166 9.09 23.28 -21.87
CA HIS A 166 9.26 21.84 -21.77
C HIS A 166 8.72 21.34 -20.43
N ILE A 167 7.64 20.58 -20.49
CA ILE A 167 6.94 20.02 -19.33
C ILE A 167 7.52 18.63 -19.08
N LYS A 168 8.20 18.49 -17.93
CA LYS A 168 8.87 17.26 -17.49
C LYS A 168 8.07 16.45 -16.48
N GLU A 169 7.11 17.06 -15.80
CA GLU A 169 6.26 16.40 -14.81
C GLU A 169 4.89 17.08 -14.74
N LEU A 170 3.83 16.30 -14.53
CA LEU A 170 2.47 16.82 -14.34
C LEU A 170 2.10 16.86 -12.85
N PRO A 171 1.29 17.82 -12.39
CA PRO A 171 0.81 17.82 -11.01
C PRO A 171 -0.03 16.58 -10.71
N VAL A 172 0.05 16.12 -9.46
CA VAL A 172 -0.62 14.90 -9.00
C VAL A 172 -2.13 14.93 -9.30
N GLY A 173 -2.63 13.87 -9.93
CA GLY A 173 -4.04 13.72 -10.29
C GLY A 173 -4.33 13.95 -11.77
N LYS A 174 -3.36 14.43 -12.56
CA LYS A 174 -3.43 14.51 -14.02
C LYS A 174 -2.73 13.33 -14.67
N CYS A 175 -3.33 12.76 -15.72
CA CYS A 175 -2.72 11.69 -16.50
C CYS A 175 -2.18 12.21 -17.84
N ILE A 176 -1.18 11.52 -18.40
CA ILE A 176 -0.49 11.90 -19.65
C ILE A 176 -1.48 12.01 -20.82
N GLU A 177 -2.34 11.01 -21.01
CA GLU A 177 -3.30 11.00 -22.14
C GLU A 177 -4.35 12.10 -22.00
N GLY A 178 -4.86 12.29 -20.79
CA GLY A 178 -5.80 13.36 -20.48
C GLY A 178 -5.17 14.74 -20.72
N TYR A 179 -3.93 14.93 -20.28
CA TYR A 179 -3.21 16.18 -20.49
C TYR A 179 -2.88 16.44 -21.97
N HIS A 180 -2.53 15.40 -22.72
CA HIS A 180 -2.36 15.50 -24.17
C HIS A 180 -3.65 15.96 -24.89
N LYS A 181 -4.82 15.44 -24.49
CA LYS A 181 -6.12 15.91 -25.00
C LYS A 181 -6.39 17.36 -24.59
N PHE A 182 -6.00 17.77 -23.40
CA PHE A 182 -6.08 19.16 -22.95
C PHE A 182 -5.21 20.09 -23.81
N LEU A 183 -3.95 19.74 -24.08
CA LEU A 183 -3.08 20.53 -24.97
C LEU A 183 -3.65 20.64 -26.38
N LYS A 184 -4.20 19.54 -26.95
CA LYS A 184 -4.91 19.56 -28.24
C LYS A 184 -6.10 20.51 -28.26
N SER A 185 -6.87 20.58 -27.17
CA SER A 185 -8.00 21.50 -27.09
C SER A 185 -7.59 22.97 -27.04
N ARG A 186 -6.32 23.26 -26.73
CA ARG A 186 -5.75 24.62 -26.61
C ARG A 186 -4.86 25.00 -27.81
N SER A 187 -4.72 24.12 -28.80
CA SER A 187 -3.93 24.36 -30.03
C SER A 187 -4.78 24.87 -31.19
N ILE A 188 -4.11 25.47 -32.19
CA ILE A 188 -4.70 25.95 -33.45
C ILE A 188 -5.46 24.82 -34.18
N GLY A 189 -6.64 25.12 -34.75
CA GLY A 189 -7.39 24.21 -35.63
C GLY A 189 -8.43 23.32 -34.93
N THR A 190 -9.00 23.79 -33.82
CA THR A 190 -10.12 23.13 -33.14
C THR A 190 -11.30 24.10 -33.05
N GLU A 191 -12.50 23.64 -33.42
CA GLU A 191 -13.73 24.46 -33.55
C GLU A 191 -14.07 25.36 -32.35
N LYS A 192 -13.46 25.12 -31.18
CA LYS A 192 -13.68 25.88 -29.94
C LYS A 192 -12.70 27.05 -29.70
N ASN A 193 -11.55 27.13 -30.37
CA ASN A 193 -10.50 28.10 -30.08
C ASN A 193 -9.92 28.82 -31.31
N ASP A 194 -10.58 28.74 -32.47
CA ASP A 194 -10.07 29.27 -33.73
C ASP A 194 -9.87 30.80 -33.76
N TYR A 195 -10.49 31.55 -32.84
CA TYR A 195 -10.32 33.01 -32.77
C TYR A 195 -9.11 33.46 -31.93
N ASN A 196 -8.54 32.62 -31.04
CA ASN A 196 -7.33 32.99 -30.27
C ASN A 196 -6.64 31.80 -29.54
N PRO A 197 -5.93 30.91 -30.27
CA PRO A 197 -5.29 29.75 -29.67
C PRO A 197 -4.02 30.13 -28.88
N LEU A 198 -3.92 29.62 -27.65
CA LEU A 198 -2.77 29.82 -26.76
C LEU A 198 -1.52 29.07 -27.27
N ILE A 199 -1.72 27.87 -27.81
CA ILE A 199 -0.65 26.97 -28.23
C ILE A 199 -0.56 26.97 -29.75
N GLN A 200 0.61 27.29 -30.29
CA GLN A 200 0.86 27.19 -31.72
C GLN A 200 1.10 25.73 -32.14
N LYS A 201 2.01 25.05 -31.44
CA LYS A 201 2.37 23.65 -31.67
C LYS A 201 2.73 23.00 -30.35
N PHE A 202 2.46 21.71 -30.20
CA PHE A 202 3.06 20.93 -29.13
C PHE A 202 3.47 19.56 -29.66
N GLU A 203 4.49 18.98 -29.05
CA GLU A 203 5.06 17.68 -29.37
C GLU A 203 5.18 16.85 -28.10
N LYS A 204 4.82 15.57 -28.19
CA LYS A 204 5.02 14.62 -27.09
C LYS A 204 6.43 14.04 -27.21
N THR A 205 7.27 14.30 -26.21
CA THR A 205 8.66 13.83 -26.14
C THR A 205 8.86 12.74 -25.09
N GLY A 206 7.85 12.43 -24.28
CA GLY A 206 7.87 11.37 -23.28
C GLY A 206 7.02 10.16 -23.66
N ASP A 207 7.05 9.13 -22.82
CA ASP A 207 6.43 7.83 -23.09
C ASP A 207 5.06 7.65 -22.42
N ALA A 208 4.68 6.39 -22.17
CA ALA A 208 3.53 6.02 -21.36
C ALA A 208 3.79 6.20 -19.84
N LYS A 209 5.07 6.13 -19.40
CA LYS A 209 5.45 6.23 -17.99
C LYS A 209 6.08 7.57 -17.60
N LYS A 210 6.78 8.22 -18.54
CA LYS A 210 7.50 9.47 -18.32
C LYS A 210 6.78 10.63 -19.00
N VAL A 211 6.54 11.71 -18.27
CA VAL A 211 5.95 12.93 -18.82
C VAL A 211 6.99 13.65 -19.67
N GLY A 212 6.59 14.08 -20.86
CA GLY A 212 7.42 14.91 -21.72
C GLY A 212 6.58 15.60 -22.79
N PHE A 213 6.42 16.92 -22.67
CA PHE A 213 5.74 17.73 -23.66
C PHE A 213 6.55 18.98 -23.98
N ARG A 214 6.84 19.21 -25.26
CA ARG A 214 7.39 20.48 -25.75
C ARG A 214 6.23 21.30 -26.30
N VAL A 215 6.03 22.51 -25.81
CA VAL A 215 4.93 23.40 -26.21
C VAL A 215 5.53 24.70 -26.71
N THR A 216 5.09 25.12 -27.89
CA THR A 216 5.39 26.43 -28.48
C THR A 216 4.15 27.30 -28.38
N PHE A 217 4.28 28.43 -27.68
CA PHE A 217 3.17 29.37 -27.50
C PHE A 217 2.99 30.25 -28.73
N ASN A 218 1.77 30.74 -28.91
CA ASN A 218 1.52 31.81 -29.87
C ASN A 218 2.19 33.11 -29.37
N PRO A 219 2.99 33.82 -30.19
CA PRO A 219 3.66 35.07 -29.79
C PRO A 219 2.75 36.10 -29.13
N ASP A 220 1.49 36.19 -29.56
CA ASP A 220 0.51 37.16 -29.05
C ASP A 220 0.06 36.86 -27.61
N HIS A 221 0.19 35.62 -27.14
CA HIS A 221 -0.27 35.15 -25.82
C HIS A 221 0.84 34.50 -24.99
N ALA A 222 2.09 34.70 -25.40
CA ALA A 222 3.26 34.10 -24.78
C ALA A 222 3.29 34.42 -23.26
N PRO A 223 3.56 33.42 -22.40
CA PRO A 223 3.63 33.65 -20.97
C PRO A 223 4.77 34.60 -20.57
N HIS A 224 4.55 35.45 -19.57
CA HIS A 224 5.58 36.41 -19.14
C HIS A 224 6.64 35.77 -18.23
N ASP A 225 6.21 34.84 -17.39
CA ASP A 225 7.05 34.15 -16.42
C ASP A 225 6.58 32.70 -16.21
N ILE A 226 7.32 31.97 -15.38
CA ILE A 226 7.02 30.56 -15.11
C ILE A 226 5.70 30.38 -14.35
N LYS A 227 5.26 31.39 -13.58
CA LYS A 227 3.97 31.36 -12.86
C LYS A 227 2.81 31.45 -13.84
N ASP A 228 2.90 32.36 -14.81
CA ASP A 228 1.94 32.49 -15.90
C ASP A 228 1.88 31.20 -16.75
N VAL A 229 3.02 30.53 -16.99
CA VAL A 229 3.04 29.20 -17.61
C VAL A 229 2.25 28.19 -16.77
N ILE A 230 2.52 28.11 -15.47
CA ILE A 230 1.86 27.17 -14.56
C ILE A 230 0.34 27.39 -14.53
N GLU A 231 -0.11 28.64 -14.54
CA GLU A 231 -1.53 28.98 -14.53
C GLU A 231 -2.20 28.70 -15.88
N LYS A 232 -1.61 29.19 -16.99
CA LYS A 232 -2.16 29.02 -18.34
C LYS A 232 -2.21 27.57 -18.80
N LEU A 233 -1.20 26.78 -18.44
CA LEU A 233 -1.13 25.35 -18.77
C LEU A 233 -1.76 24.46 -17.70
N ASP A 234 -2.34 25.03 -16.64
CA ASP A 234 -2.99 24.27 -15.58
C ASP A 234 -2.03 23.21 -14.99
N LEU A 235 -0.80 23.62 -14.64
CA LEU A 235 0.23 22.76 -14.04
C LEU A 235 0.21 22.79 -12.51
N LYS A 236 -0.92 23.19 -11.92
CA LYS A 236 -1.15 23.28 -10.47
C LYS A 236 -2.39 22.47 -10.09
N THR A 237 -2.29 21.58 -9.09
CA THR A 237 -3.43 20.84 -8.55
C THR A 237 -3.55 21.00 -7.05
N LYS A 238 -4.79 21.13 -6.55
CA LYS A 238 -5.11 21.30 -5.13
C LYS A 238 -5.38 19.96 -4.46
N ILE A 239 -4.67 19.69 -3.37
CA ILE A 239 -4.94 18.61 -2.43
C ILE A 239 -5.58 19.23 -1.18
N SER A 240 -6.78 18.78 -0.84
CA SER A 240 -7.46 19.18 0.40
C SER A 240 -7.23 18.12 1.48
N ILE A 241 -6.95 18.57 2.70
CA ILE A 241 -6.85 17.70 3.90
C ILE A 241 -8.03 17.88 4.86
N ASP A 242 -9.01 18.72 4.50
CA ASP A 242 -10.13 19.05 5.39
C ASP A 242 -11.18 17.92 5.53
N ASN A 243 -11.16 16.90 4.67
CA ASN A 243 -12.24 15.91 4.61
C ASN A 243 -11.75 14.48 4.87
N MET A 244 -11.10 14.25 6.01
CA MET A 244 -10.60 12.94 6.42
C MET A 244 -11.55 12.27 7.42
N HIS A 245 -12.60 11.62 6.91
CA HIS A 245 -13.52 10.83 7.73
C HIS A 245 -13.08 9.36 7.75
N LEU A 246 -12.78 8.81 8.92
CA LEU A 246 -12.36 7.42 9.08
C LEU A 246 -13.11 6.77 10.25
N TYR A 247 -13.16 5.44 10.26
CA TYR A 247 -13.63 4.71 11.43
C TYR A 247 -12.58 4.75 12.54
N ASN A 248 -12.98 5.16 13.73
CA ASN A 248 -12.12 5.13 14.92
C ASN A 248 -12.10 3.73 15.57
N THR A 249 -11.42 3.62 16.72
CA THR A 249 -11.29 2.38 17.49
C THR A 249 -12.60 1.74 17.93
N ARG A 250 -13.68 2.52 17.97
CA ARG A 250 -15.01 2.08 18.39
C ARG A 250 -15.90 1.73 17.20
N GLY A 251 -15.36 1.74 15.98
CA GLY A 251 -16.11 1.55 14.75
C GLY A 251 -17.03 2.72 14.40
N GLN A 252 -16.79 3.92 14.95
CA GLN A 252 -17.58 5.12 14.67
C GLN A 252 -16.87 6.03 13.68
N ILE A 253 -17.63 6.70 12.81
CA ILE A 253 -17.07 7.66 11.84
C ILE A 253 -16.65 8.93 12.60
N GLU A 254 -15.37 9.27 12.50
CA GLU A 254 -14.78 10.46 13.10
C GLU A 254 -14.06 11.31 12.04
N LYS A 255 -14.15 12.64 12.17
CA LYS A 255 -13.43 13.59 11.31
C LYS A 255 -12.05 13.84 11.90
N PHE A 256 -11.01 13.39 11.21
CA PHE A 256 -9.63 13.66 11.54
C PHE A 256 -9.17 14.99 10.95
N HIS A 257 -8.50 15.81 11.76
CA HIS A 257 -8.06 17.15 11.36
C HIS A 257 -6.61 17.17 10.84
N SER A 258 -5.84 16.12 11.09
CA SER A 258 -4.44 16.01 10.70
C SER A 258 -4.02 14.56 10.52
N ALA A 259 -2.97 14.31 9.74
CA ALA A 259 -2.43 12.97 9.54
C ALA A 259 -1.69 12.46 10.79
N GLU A 260 -1.15 13.39 11.56
CA GLU A 260 -0.48 13.15 12.84
C GLU A 260 -1.45 12.53 13.85
N LYS A 261 -2.69 13.03 13.91
CA LYS A 261 -3.72 12.46 14.79
C LYS A 261 -4.09 11.03 14.39
N ILE A 262 -4.17 10.76 13.09
CA ILE A 262 -4.40 9.40 12.57
C ILE A 262 -3.24 8.48 12.98
N LEU A 263 -2.00 8.97 12.88
CA LEU A 263 -0.81 8.23 13.28
C LEU A 263 -0.78 7.94 14.78
N GLU A 264 -1.14 8.93 15.62
CA GLU A 264 -1.21 8.77 17.07
C GLU A 264 -2.22 7.72 17.48
N ASP A 265 -3.44 7.79 16.94
CA ASP A 265 -4.50 6.83 17.27
C ASP A 265 -4.09 5.42 16.83
N PHE A 266 -3.55 5.30 15.60
CA PHE A 266 -2.96 4.05 15.11
C PHE A 266 -1.86 3.52 16.05
N TYR A 267 -0.97 4.39 16.53
CA TYR A 267 0.13 4.00 17.40
C TYR A 267 -0.36 3.35 18.70
N THR A 268 -1.32 3.98 19.37
CA THR A 268 -1.91 3.45 20.62
C THR A 268 -2.56 2.09 20.41
N ILE A 269 -3.30 1.92 19.31
CA ILE A 269 -3.93 0.63 18.99
C ILE A 269 -2.83 -0.39 18.74
N ARG A 270 -1.90 -0.09 17.84
CA ARG A 270 -0.92 -1.06 17.38
C ARG A 270 0.00 -1.51 18.51
N LEU A 271 0.36 -0.63 19.44
CA LEU A 271 1.15 -0.99 20.61
C LEU A 271 0.44 -2.04 21.48
N HIS A 272 -0.86 -1.88 21.72
CA HIS A 272 -1.67 -2.87 22.44
C HIS A 272 -1.70 -4.23 21.70
N TRP A 273 -1.77 -4.23 20.37
CA TRP A 273 -1.68 -5.47 19.59
C TRP A 273 -0.32 -6.15 19.70
N TYR A 274 0.78 -5.40 19.83
CA TYR A 274 2.09 -5.99 20.10
C TYR A 274 2.16 -6.64 21.49
N ASP A 275 1.42 -6.14 22.48
CA ASP A 275 1.29 -6.80 23.79
C ASP A 275 0.57 -8.15 23.64
N SER A 276 -0.59 -8.16 22.96
CA SER A 276 -1.33 -9.39 22.67
C SER A 276 -0.51 -10.38 21.85
N ARG A 277 0.25 -9.91 20.86
CA ARG A 277 1.17 -10.72 20.07
C ARG A 277 2.24 -11.36 20.95
N LYS A 278 2.91 -10.58 21.79
CA LYS A 278 3.95 -11.13 22.69
C LYS A 278 3.37 -12.20 23.62
N ALA A 279 2.20 -11.93 24.21
CA ALA A 279 1.52 -12.90 25.08
C ALA A 279 1.17 -14.19 24.34
N LYS A 280 0.64 -14.09 23.11
CA LYS A 280 0.30 -15.25 22.29
C LYS A 280 1.53 -16.05 21.85
N MET A 281 2.60 -15.36 21.44
CA MET A 281 3.87 -16.00 21.09
C MET A 281 4.47 -16.76 22.29
N LEU A 282 4.44 -16.17 23.48
CA LEU A 282 4.89 -16.85 24.71
C LEU A 282 4.02 -18.07 25.02
N SER A 283 2.70 -17.94 24.97
CA SER A 283 1.77 -19.05 25.19
C SER A 283 2.00 -20.20 24.20
N ASN A 284 2.24 -19.91 22.92
CA ASN A 284 2.53 -20.93 21.91
C ASN A 284 3.87 -21.65 22.19
N LEU A 285 4.91 -20.92 22.62
CA LEU A 285 6.20 -21.50 22.98
C LEU A 285 6.10 -22.35 24.25
N GLU A 286 5.31 -21.91 25.24
CA GLU A 286 5.02 -22.66 26.47
C GLU A 286 4.31 -23.99 26.14
N SER A 287 3.23 -23.95 25.35
CA SER A 287 2.53 -25.18 24.91
C SER A 287 3.45 -26.12 24.12
N CYS A 288 4.27 -25.58 23.21
CA CYS A 288 5.27 -26.38 22.48
C CYS A 288 6.30 -27.03 23.42
N CYS A 289 6.77 -26.29 24.44
CA CYS A 289 7.67 -26.83 25.45
C CYS A 289 7.03 -27.94 26.28
N GLU A 290 5.76 -27.79 26.67
CA GLU A 290 5.00 -28.80 27.38
C GLU A 290 4.83 -30.07 26.54
N GLU A 291 4.43 -29.93 25.27
CA GLU A 291 4.32 -31.04 24.31
C GLU A 291 5.65 -31.79 24.14
N LEU A 292 6.76 -31.06 23.97
CA LEU A 292 8.10 -31.66 23.87
C LEU A 292 8.50 -32.35 25.17
N THR A 293 8.20 -31.75 26.32
CA THR A 293 8.50 -32.35 27.64
C THR A 293 7.75 -33.66 27.83
N ASN A 294 6.45 -33.66 27.52
CA ASN A 294 5.61 -34.86 27.59
C ASN A 294 6.08 -35.94 26.61
N THR A 295 6.45 -35.55 25.39
CA THR A 295 6.99 -36.46 24.37
C THR A 295 8.31 -37.09 24.82
N ILE A 296 9.26 -36.31 25.33
CA ILE A 296 10.55 -36.79 25.83
C ILE A 296 10.34 -37.72 27.03
N ALA A 297 9.48 -37.34 27.98
CA ALA A 297 9.15 -38.17 29.14
C ALA A 297 8.54 -39.52 28.72
N PHE A 298 7.63 -39.50 27.75
CA PHE A 298 7.02 -40.70 27.18
C PHE A 298 8.05 -41.62 26.52
N VAL A 299 8.91 -41.07 25.63
CA VAL A 299 9.96 -41.85 24.95
C VAL A 299 10.93 -42.46 25.95
N ARG A 300 11.40 -41.69 26.94
CA ARG A 300 12.30 -42.19 28.00
C ARG A 300 11.64 -43.30 28.82
N LEU A 301 10.36 -43.16 29.14
CA LEU A 301 9.60 -44.15 29.91
C LEU A 301 9.42 -45.47 29.14
N VAL A 302 9.02 -45.40 27.87
CA VAL A 302 8.89 -46.56 26.99
C VAL A 302 10.20 -47.34 26.90
N LYS A 303 11.32 -46.62 26.72
CA LYS A 303 12.67 -47.23 26.66
C LYS A 303 13.05 -47.88 27.97
N LYS A 304 12.81 -47.21 29.11
CA LYS A 304 13.08 -47.77 30.45
C LYS A 304 12.26 -49.02 30.74
N LEU A 305 11.01 -49.07 30.29
CA LEU A 305 10.11 -50.21 30.51
C LEU A 305 10.36 -51.37 29.53
N ASN A 306 11.23 -51.19 28.52
CA ASN A 306 11.38 -52.11 27.39
C ASN A 306 10.01 -52.54 26.84
N PHE A 307 9.12 -51.55 26.64
CA PHE A 307 7.72 -51.83 26.35
C PHE A 307 7.58 -52.48 24.97
N ASP A 308 7.04 -53.69 24.95
CA ASP A 308 6.78 -54.41 23.71
C ASP A 308 5.45 -53.97 23.09
N PHE A 309 5.55 -53.14 22.05
CA PHE A 309 4.43 -52.64 21.27
C PHE A 309 3.74 -53.71 20.42
N LEU A 310 4.35 -54.89 20.25
CA LEU A 310 3.76 -55.99 19.45
C LEU A 310 2.82 -56.87 20.26
N THR A 311 3.06 -57.00 21.57
CA THR A 311 2.29 -57.91 22.44
C THR A 311 1.33 -57.20 23.38
N LYS A 312 1.59 -55.94 23.74
CA LYS A 312 0.78 -55.17 24.69
C LYS A 312 -0.16 -54.19 23.97
N ASN A 313 -1.36 -54.02 24.51
CA ASN A 313 -2.38 -53.17 23.90
C ASN A 313 -2.38 -51.75 24.50
N SER A 314 -3.14 -50.83 23.88
CA SER A 314 -3.24 -49.42 24.32
C SER A 314 -3.83 -49.25 25.72
N LYS A 315 -4.62 -50.20 26.23
CA LYS A 315 -5.18 -50.17 27.59
C LYS A 315 -4.14 -50.55 28.64
N ASP A 316 -3.20 -51.42 28.30
CA ASP A 316 -2.08 -51.77 29.18
C ASP A 316 -1.22 -50.52 29.42
N LEU A 317 -0.82 -49.81 28.35
CA LEU A 317 -0.11 -48.52 28.44
C LEU A 317 -0.86 -47.51 29.30
N GLN A 318 -2.17 -47.34 29.11
CA GLN A 318 -2.98 -46.42 29.92
C GLN A 318 -3.01 -46.77 31.40
N THR A 319 -3.04 -48.07 31.72
CA THR A 319 -2.98 -48.54 33.11
C THR A 319 -1.61 -48.26 33.71
N TYR A 320 -0.54 -48.44 32.93
CA TYR A 320 0.82 -48.05 33.34
C TYR A 320 0.95 -46.54 33.57
N PHE A 321 0.39 -45.70 32.70
CA PHE A 321 0.41 -44.24 32.89
C PHE A 321 -0.36 -43.81 34.12
N LYS A 322 -1.59 -44.30 34.32
CA LYS A 322 -2.39 -43.99 35.52
C LYS A 322 -1.69 -44.38 36.83
N ASN A 323 -0.96 -45.49 36.82
CA ASN A 323 -0.20 -45.94 37.98
C ASN A 323 1.09 -45.14 38.21
N LEU A 324 1.63 -44.47 37.19
CA LEU A 324 2.80 -43.62 37.30
C LEU A 324 2.45 -42.17 37.68
N SER A 325 1.24 -41.71 37.32
CA SER A 325 0.70 -40.37 37.59
C SER A 325 0.38 -40.06 39.06
N VAL A 326 0.84 -40.87 40.03
CA VAL A 326 0.69 -40.55 41.45
C VAL A 326 1.70 -39.46 41.89
N ASP A 327 2.79 -39.23 41.15
CA ASP A 327 3.86 -38.29 41.54
C ASP A 327 4.05 -37.05 40.63
N ALA A 328 3.25 -36.84 39.58
CA ALA A 328 3.40 -35.64 38.73
C ALA A 328 2.06 -35.08 38.20
N VAL A 329 1.60 -34.01 38.85
CA VAL A 329 0.65 -32.98 38.42
C VAL A 329 -0.79 -33.45 38.13
N ARG A 330 -1.69 -33.17 39.09
CA ARG A 330 -3.15 -33.13 38.90
C ARG A 330 -3.56 -32.09 37.85
N PRO A 331 -4.65 -32.35 37.12
CA PRO A 331 -5.76 -31.40 37.12
C PRO A 331 -6.91 -31.97 37.95
N GLU A 332 -7.53 -31.10 38.73
CA GLU A 332 -8.72 -31.42 39.51
C GLU A 332 -9.91 -31.80 38.61
N GLU A 333 -10.85 -32.49 39.25
CA GLU A 333 -11.98 -33.20 38.69
C GLU A 333 -12.89 -32.34 37.80
N GLN A 334 -13.46 -33.03 36.78
CA GLN A 334 -14.59 -32.67 35.91
C GLN A 334 -14.28 -32.22 34.47
N VAL A 335 -13.77 -33.13 33.63
CA VAL A 335 -14.26 -33.34 32.24
C VAL A 335 -13.95 -34.81 31.90
N GLY A 336 -14.86 -35.49 31.20
CA GLY A 336 -14.66 -36.87 30.75
C GLY A 336 -13.29 -37.07 30.10
N CYS A 337 -12.60 -38.14 30.49
CA CYS A 337 -11.25 -38.52 30.09
C CYS A 337 -11.01 -38.25 28.59
N ASP A 338 -10.38 -37.12 28.27
CA ASP A 338 -10.21 -36.69 26.90
C ASP A 338 -9.12 -37.56 26.25
N TYR A 339 -9.55 -38.47 25.37
CA TYR A 339 -8.68 -39.40 24.64
C TYR A 339 -7.62 -38.68 23.80
N GLY A 340 -7.78 -37.38 23.51
CA GLY A 340 -6.93 -36.61 22.61
C GLY A 340 -5.48 -36.42 23.06
N ILE A 341 -5.21 -36.19 24.35
CA ILE A 341 -3.86 -35.87 24.86
C ILE A 341 -2.90 -37.05 24.71
N TYR A 342 -3.39 -38.28 24.91
CA TYR A 342 -2.57 -39.49 24.71
C TYR A 342 -2.54 -39.93 23.25
N GLN A 343 -3.50 -39.50 22.43
CA GLN A 343 -3.56 -39.91 21.03
C GLN A 343 -2.40 -39.33 20.21
N SER A 344 -1.98 -38.10 20.47
CA SER A 344 -0.78 -37.52 19.86
C SER A 344 0.48 -38.33 20.21
N LEU A 345 0.65 -38.70 21.49
CA LEU A 345 1.78 -39.51 21.96
C LEU A 345 1.77 -40.95 21.43
N LEU A 346 0.59 -41.55 21.29
CA LEU A 346 0.43 -42.91 20.73
C LEU A 346 0.54 -42.94 19.21
N SER A 347 0.37 -41.80 18.54
CA SER A 347 0.55 -41.67 17.08
C SER A 347 1.99 -41.44 16.64
N LEU A 348 2.94 -41.38 17.58
CA LEU A 348 4.36 -41.18 17.27
C LEU A 348 4.92 -42.36 16.44
N PRO A 349 5.70 -42.08 15.39
CA PRO A 349 6.32 -43.15 14.61
C PRO A 349 7.38 -43.88 15.45
N LEU A 350 7.60 -45.16 15.14
CA LEU A 350 8.59 -45.98 15.86
C LEU A 350 10.03 -45.41 15.76
N SER A 351 10.30 -44.59 14.74
CA SER A 351 11.58 -43.90 14.58
C SER A 351 11.88 -42.88 15.68
N THR A 352 10.86 -42.38 16.39
CA THR A 352 11.02 -41.41 17.48
C THR A 352 11.70 -42.02 18.71
N PHE A 353 11.70 -43.35 18.85
CA PHE A 353 12.29 -44.04 20.01
C PHE A 353 13.79 -44.35 19.87
N PHE A 354 14.38 -44.14 18.69
CA PHE A 354 15.83 -44.25 18.51
C PHE A 354 16.57 -43.15 19.30
N ASP A 355 17.82 -43.42 19.71
CA ASP A 355 18.63 -42.46 20.49
C ASP A 355 18.83 -41.13 19.75
N GLU A 356 19.10 -41.17 18.44
CA GLU A 356 19.25 -39.97 17.60
C GLU A 356 18.02 -39.05 17.61
N SER A 357 16.82 -39.64 17.64
CA SER A 357 15.56 -38.89 17.66
C SER A 357 15.30 -38.26 19.03
N LEU A 358 15.71 -38.93 20.11
CA LEU A 358 15.62 -38.39 21.46
C LEU A 358 16.57 -37.20 21.64
N GLU A 359 17.81 -37.30 21.17
CA GLU A 359 18.76 -36.19 21.16
C GLU A 359 18.22 -34.98 20.36
N LYS A 360 17.60 -35.22 19.20
CA LYS A 360 16.95 -34.17 18.40
C LYS A 360 15.79 -33.50 19.15
N LEU A 361 14.96 -34.27 19.85
CA LEU A 361 13.86 -33.74 20.64
C LEU A 361 14.36 -32.90 21.83
N GLU A 362 15.40 -33.36 22.52
CA GLU A 362 16.03 -32.64 23.63
C GLU A 362 16.70 -31.35 23.14
N ALA A 363 17.39 -31.40 22.01
CA ALA A 363 17.94 -30.22 21.35
C ALA A 363 16.83 -29.20 21.02
N LYS A 364 15.74 -29.66 20.39
CA LYS A 364 14.58 -28.80 20.07
C LYS A 364 13.95 -28.20 21.33
N GLN A 365 13.81 -28.96 22.42
CA GLN A 365 13.30 -28.45 23.69
C GLN A 365 14.22 -27.35 24.25
N SER A 366 15.54 -27.55 24.19
CA SER A 366 16.51 -26.55 24.64
C SER A 366 16.48 -25.28 23.80
N GLU A 367 16.30 -25.41 22.48
CA GLU A 367 16.13 -24.30 21.54
C GLU A 367 14.85 -23.52 21.82
N THR A 368 13.70 -24.19 21.95
CA THR A 368 12.41 -23.54 22.26
C THR A 368 12.44 -22.81 23.61
N LYS A 369 13.11 -23.38 24.64
CA LYS A 369 13.32 -22.69 25.93
C LYS A 369 14.21 -21.46 25.78
N ALA A 370 15.29 -21.55 25.00
CA ALA A 370 16.15 -20.40 24.73
C ALA A 370 15.42 -19.29 23.95
N GLU A 371 14.56 -19.66 23.00
CA GLU A 371 13.70 -18.71 22.28
C GLU A 371 12.70 -18.02 23.21
N MET A 372 12.08 -18.78 24.12
CA MET A 372 11.16 -18.24 25.12
C MET A 372 11.88 -17.25 26.07
N ASP A 373 13.08 -17.60 26.52
CA ASP A 373 13.93 -16.72 27.34
C ASP A 373 14.40 -15.46 26.58
N ALA A 374 14.63 -15.57 25.27
CA ALA A 374 14.96 -14.42 24.43
C ALA A 374 13.73 -13.51 24.21
N LEU A 375 12.57 -14.10 23.96
CA LEU A 375 11.31 -13.37 23.73
C LEU A 375 10.82 -12.66 25.00
N SER A 376 10.96 -13.29 26.17
CA SER A 376 10.56 -12.69 27.45
C SER A 376 11.30 -11.38 27.73
N LYS A 377 12.59 -11.32 27.36
CA LYS A 377 13.46 -10.13 27.50
C LYS A 377 13.12 -8.99 26.54
N LYS A 378 12.55 -9.27 25.37
CA LYS A 378 12.16 -8.24 24.40
C LYS A 378 10.93 -7.47 24.87
N THR A 379 10.91 -6.15 24.70
CA THR A 379 9.69 -5.36 24.89
C THR A 379 8.80 -5.40 23.64
N ASN A 380 7.54 -4.98 23.78
CA ASN A 380 6.63 -4.76 22.66
C ASN A 380 7.20 -3.76 21.62
N ILE A 381 7.87 -2.72 22.09
CA ILE A 381 8.57 -1.73 21.25
C ILE A 381 9.72 -2.39 20.48
N ASP A 382 10.51 -3.26 21.11
CA ASP A 382 11.61 -3.97 20.43
C ASP A 382 11.07 -4.87 19.32
N LEU A 383 9.97 -5.59 19.57
CA LEU A 383 9.31 -6.41 18.55
C LEU A 383 8.82 -5.57 17.37
N TRP A 384 8.26 -4.40 17.65
CA TRP A 384 7.80 -3.49 16.60
C TRP A 384 8.98 -2.87 15.83
N GLU A 385 10.06 -2.48 16.50
CA GLU A 385 11.26 -1.96 15.84
C GLU A 385 11.92 -3.01 14.93
N ASP A 386 11.95 -4.28 15.33
CA ASP A 386 12.43 -5.38 14.49
C ASP A 386 11.58 -5.51 13.20
N ASP A 387 10.24 -5.45 13.32
CA ASP A 387 9.33 -5.49 12.17
C ASP A 387 9.49 -4.25 11.27
N LEU A 388 9.68 -3.05 11.84
CA LEU A 388 9.91 -1.80 11.10
C LEU A 388 11.22 -1.84 10.32
N LYS A 389 12.30 -2.39 10.90
CA LYS A 389 13.58 -2.60 10.21
C LYS A 389 13.44 -3.60 9.06
N ALA A 390 12.71 -4.69 9.27
CA ALA A 390 12.45 -5.68 8.22
C ALA A 390 11.67 -5.07 7.05
N PHE A 391 10.65 -4.25 7.35
CA PHE A 391 9.91 -3.50 6.34
C PHE A 391 10.78 -2.48 5.61
N GLN A 392 11.55 -1.66 6.33
CA GLN A 392 12.42 -0.64 5.74
C GLN A 392 13.47 -1.26 4.80
N THR A 393 14.10 -2.36 5.22
CA THR A 393 15.08 -3.09 4.39
C THR A 393 14.46 -3.56 3.07
N GLU A 394 13.24 -4.09 3.11
CA GLU A 394 12.56 -4.57 1.90
C GLU A 394 12.04 -3.42 1.03
N TRP A 395 11.60 -2.31 1.65
CA TRP A 395 11.22 -1.09 0.96
C TRP A 395 12.39 -0.50 0.18
N ASP A 396 13.58 -0.42 0.79
CA ASP A 396 14.78 0.13 0.16
C ASP A 396 15.19 -0.72 -1.06
N LYS A 397 15.13 -2.06 -0.95
CA LYS A 397 15.35 -2.96 -2.10
C LYS A 397 14.33 -2.74 -3.21
N GLU A 398 13.06 -2.54 -2.87
CA GLU A 398 12.01 -2.29 -3.88
C GLU A 398 12.23 -0.95 -4.58
N GLU A 399 12.64 0.09 -3.84
CA GLU A 399 13.02 1.37 -4.42
C GLU A 399 14.22 1.26 -5.36
N GLU A 400 15.23 0.51 -4.95
CA GLU A 400 16.44 0.30 -5.74
C GLU A 400 16.15 -0.49 -7.02
N SER A 401 15.39 -1.59 -6.91
CA SER A 401 14.89 -2.34 -8.07
C SER A 401 14.04 -1.47 -9.00
N SER A 402 13.20 -0.60 -8.45
CA SER A 402 12.40 0.33 -9.24
C SER A 402 13.27 1.32 -10.00
N LYS A 403 14.33 1.86 -9.38
CA LYS A 403 15.29 2.78 -10.01
C LYS A 403 16.08 2.07 -11.11
N SER A 404 16.62 0.88 -10.85
CA SER A 404 17.37 0.10 -11.84
C SER A 404 16.51 -0.29 -13.05
N ASN A 405 15.26 -0.70 -12.84
CA ASN A 405 14.34 -1.01 -13.94
C ASN A 405 14.02 0.21 -14.82
N VAL A 406 13.96 1.41 -14.22
CA VAL A 406 13.77 2.66 -14.96
C VAL A 406 15.03 3.02 -15.76
N MET A 407 16.23 2.84 -15.18
CA MET A 407 17.50 3.09 -15.88
C MET A 407 17.71 2.12 -17.05
N ALA A 408 17.47 0.82 -16.86
CA ALA A 408 17.59 -0.18 -17.93
C ALA A 408 16.59 0.04 -19.08
N GLN A 409 15.38 0.54 -18.77
CA GLN A 409 14.43 0.96 -19.81
C GLN A 409 14.91 2.17 -20.60
N GLN A 410 15.64 3.10 -19.97
CA GLN A 410 16.22 4.26 -20.65
C GLN A 410 17.39 3.88 -21.54
N GLU A 411 18.26 2.97 -21.10
CA GLU A 411 19.38 2.47 -21.90
C GLU A 411 18.89 1.75 -23.17
N ASN A 412 17.90 0.87 -23.05
CA ASN A 412 17.31 0.18 -24.21
C ASN A 412 16.64 1.16 -25.20
N GLN A 413 16.00 2.22 -24.72
CA GLN A 413 15.38 3.24 -25.59
C GLN A 413 16.42 4.07 -26.35
N VAL A 414 17.52 4.43 -25.70
CA VAL A 414 18.62 5.15 -26.35
C VAL A 414 19.29 4.27 -27.40
N GLU A 415 19.47 2.98 -27.12
CA GLU A 415 19.98 2.03 -28.10
C GLU A 415 19.03 1.85 -29.30
N GLU A 416 17.71 1.76 -29.09
CA GLU A 416 16.72 1.70 -30.18
C GLU A 416 16.71 2.98 -31.03
N GLU A 417 16.77 4.17 -30.41
CA GLU A 417 16.86 5.44 -31.14
C GLU A 417 18.18 5.58 -31.93
N ASP A 418 19.30 5.14 -31.37
CA ASP A 418 20.61 5.15 -32.05
C ASP A 418 20.64 4.18 -33.24
N ILE A 419 19.98 3.02 -33.13
CA ILE A 419 19.83 2.07 -34.25
C ILE A 419 18.98 2.72 -35.36
N LEU A 420 17.85 3.33 -35.00
CA LEU A 420 16.95 3.97 -35.97
C LEU A 420 17.63 5.14 -36.69
N GLN A 421 18.42 5.96 -35.98
CA GLN A 421 19.18 7.05 -36.59
C GLN A 421 20.27 6.55 -37.53
N ARG A 422 20.93 5.42 -37.21
CA ARG A 422 21.90 4.78 -38.11
C ARG A 422 21.25 4.21 -39.36
N GLU A 423 20.06 3.62 -39.25
CA GLU A 423 19.31 3.11 -40.40
C GLU A 423 18.86 4.25 -41.33
N VAL A 424 18.35 5.36 -40.78
CA VAL A 424 17.98 6.55 -41.57
C VAL A 424 19.20 7.17 -42.24
N ALA A 425 20.34 7.27 -41.54
CA ALA A 425 21.58 7.76 -42.13
C ALA A 425 22.11 6.84 -43.26
N LEU A 426 21.95 5.52 -43.13
CA LEU A 426 22.31 4.55 -44.17
C LEU A 426 21.40 4.68 -45.40
N GLU A 427 20.11 4.89 -45.22
CA GLU A 427 19.15 5.15 -46.31
C GLU A 427 19.44 6.47 -47.04
N GLU A 428 19.79 7.54 -46.32
CA GLU A 428 20.19 8.82 -46.94
C GLU A 428 21.50 8.69 -47.74
N ILE A 429 22.46 7.88 -47.28
CA ILE A 429 23.70 7.58 -48.03
C ILE A 429 23.42 6.74 -49.28
N THR A 430 22.43 5.83 -49.24
CA THR A 430 22.08 5.02 -50.43
C THR A 430 21.34 5.82 -51.49
N LEU A 431 20.58 6.85 -51.11
CA LEU A 431 19.89 7.76 -52.02
C LEU A 431 20.80 8.80 -52.69
N GLN A 432 22.03 9.00 -52.20
CA GLN A 432 23.05 9.90 -52.78
C GLN A 432 24.13 9.18 -53.61
N GLY A 433 23.95 7.90 -53.93
CA GLY A 433 24.84 7.17 -54.86
C GLY A 433 24.84 7.78 -56.27
N PRO A 434 25.96 7.69 -57.02
CA PRO A 434 26.24 8.58 -58.14
C PRO A 434 25.23 8.41 -59.30
N LEU A 435 24.76 9.56 -59.80
CA LEU A 435 23.92 9.75 -60.99
C LEU A 435 24.50 9.10 -62.25
#